data_AF-A0A9R0YJM5-F1
#
_entry.id   AF-A0A9R0YJM5-F1
#
_cell.length_a   1.000
_cell.length_b   1.000
_cell.length_c   1.000
_cell.angle_alpha   90.00
_cell.angle_beta   90.00
_cell.angle_gamma   90.00
#
_symmetry.space_group_name_H-M   'P 1'
#
loop_
_entity.id
_entity.type
_entity.pdbx_description
1 polymer ?
#
loop_
_entity_poly.entity_id
_entity_poly.type
_entity_poly.pdbx_seq_one_letter_code
_entity_poly.pdbx_strand_id
1 'polypeptide(L)'
;MVRMECERWAHKGINITYQIREDRKGYKAGALKAGMKHGYVRECEYMVIFDADFQPDPDFLHRTIPYLHHNPEIALVQARWRFGKFSPKNPLLQNK
;
A
#
# COMPACT_ATOMS: atom_id res chain seq x y z
N MET A 1 -14.69 4.96 9.73
CA MET A 1 -13.35 4.76 10.35
C MET A 1 -12.22 5.03 9.36
N VAL A 2 -12.07 4.25 8.28
CA VAL A 2 -10.95 4.42 7.31
C VAL A 2 -10.92 5.80 6.65
N ARG A 3 -12.05 6.32 6.16
CA ARG A 3 -12.13 7.66 5.55
C ARG A 3 -11.61 8.77 6.48
N MET A 4 -12.05 8.77 7.74
CA MET A 4 -11.63 9.76 8.75
C MET A 4 -10.13 9.67 9.02
N GLU A 5 -9.57 8.46 9.04
CA GLU A 5 -8.13 8.27 9.21
C GLU A 5 -7.34 8.79 8.01
N CYS A 6 -7.82 8.55 6.78
CA CYS A 6 -7.23 9.15 5.58
C CYS A 6 -7.28 10.68 5.62
N GLU A 7 -8.40 11.28 6.02
CA GLU A 7 -8.55 12.73 6.18
C GLU A 7 -7.58 13.29 7.22
N ARG A 8 -7.38 12.58 8.34
CA ARG A 8 -6.39 12.93 9.37
C ARG A 8 -4.97 12.99 8.83
N TRP A 9 -4.55 12.01 8.01
CA TRP A 9 -3.23 11.99 7.39
C TRP A 9 -3.08 13.03 6.29
N ALA A 10 -4.14 13.26 5.51
CA ALA A 10 -4.16 14.32 4.50
C ALA A 10 -3.95 15.70 5.14
N HIS A 11 -4.56 15.99 6.29
CA HIS A 11 -4.31 17.24 7.04
C HIS A 11 -2.87 17.39 7.55
N LYS A 12 -2.11 16.29 7.62
CA LYS A 12 -0.67 16.32 7.94
C LYS A 12 0.22 16.48 6.70
N GLY A 13 -0.37 16.72 5.53
CA GLY A 13 0.33 16.87 4.26
C GLY A 13 0.76 15.54 3.61
N ILE A 14 0.27 14.40 4.09
CA ILE A 14 0.55 13.11 3.46
C ILE A 14 -0.31 12.98 2.19
N ASN A 15 0.32 12.61 1.08
CA ASN A 15 -0.38 12.32 -0.18
C ASN A 15 -1.15 10.98 -0.05
N ILE A 16 -2.42 11.06 0.33
CA ILE A 16 -3.30 9.91 0.56
C ILE A 16 -4.68 10.18 -0.03
N THR A 17 -5.29 9.16 -0.64
CA THR A 17 -6.65 9.25 -1.16
C THR A 17 -7.50 8.09 -0.64
N TYR A 18 -8.77 8.38 -0.35
CA TYR A 18 -9.77 7.37 0.03
C TYR A 18 -10.65 7.06 -1.18
N GLN A 19 -10.71 5.80 -1.60
CA GLN A 19 -11.48 5.37 -2.76
C GLN A 19 -12.46 4.25 -2.38
N ILE A 20 -13.69 4.34 -2.90
CA ILE A 20 -14.73 3.32 -2.77
C ILE A 20 -15.33 3.01 -4.12
N ARG A 21 -15.99 1.86 -4.23
CA ARG A 21 -16.74 1.45 -5.42
C ARG A 21 -18.19 1.21 -5.02
N GLU A 22 -19.08 1.41 -5.98
CA GLU A 22 -20.53 1.15 -5.81
C GLU A 22 -20.84 -0.35 -5.70
N ASP A 23 -20.04 -1.20 -6.35
CA ASP A 23 -20.20 -2.64 -6.34
C ASP A 23 -18.96 -3.39 -5.79
N ARG A 24 -19.14 -4.69 -5.51
CA ARG A 24 -18.09 -5.60 -5.02
C ARG A 24 -17.57 -6.55 -6.09
N LYS A 25 -17.89 -6.33 -7.37
CA LYS A 25 -17.49 -7.23 -8.47
C LYS A 25 -15.97 -7.36 -8.52
N GLY A 26 -15.48 -8.59 -8.67
CA GLY A 26 -14.04 -8.89 -8.75
C GLY A 26 -13.26 -8.68 -7.44
N TYR A 27 -13.92 -8.36 -6.32
CA TYR A 27 -13.30 -8.19 -4.99
C TYR A 27 -12.01 -7.36 -5.04
N LYS A 28 -10.88 -7.93 -4.59
CA LYS A 28 -9.55 -7.28 -4.56
C LYS A 28 -9.08 -6.89 -5.96
N ALA A 29 -9.16 -7.80 -6.93
CA ALA A 29 -8.74 -7.53 -8.31
C ALA A 29 -9.60 -6.43 -8.96
N GLY A 30 -10.91 -6.42 -8.67
CA GLY A 30 -11.83 -5.36 -9.12
C GLY A 30 -11.50 -4.00 -8.49
N ALA A 31 -11.15 -3.97 -7.20
CA ALA A 31 -10.72 -2.75 -6.53
C ALA A 31 -9.41 -2.20 -7.11
N LEU A 32 -8.41 -3.05 -7.34
CA LEU A 32 -7.14 -2.66 -7.97
C LEU A 32 -7.37 -2.12 -9.38
N LYS A 33 -8.17 -2.82 -10.21
CA LYS A 33 -8.49 -2.37 -11.57
C LYS A 33 -9.19 -1.01 -11.61
N ALA A 34 -10.07 -0.73 -10.64
CA ALA A 34 -10.70 0.58 -10.53
C ALA A 34 -9.69 1.65 -10.09
N GLY A 35 -8.85 1.33 -9.11
CA GLY A 35 -7.79 2.22 -8.61
C GLY A 35 -6.85 2.70 -9.72
N MET A 36 -6.47 1.79 -10.63
CA MET A 36 -5.62 2.10 -11.80
C MET A 36 -6.21 3.14 -12.76
N LYS A 37 -7.51 3.45 -12.68
CA LYS A 37 -8.16 4.42 -13.58
C LYS A 37 -8.01 5.87 -13.13
N HIS A 38 -7.60 6.12 -11.88
CA HIS A 38 -7.49 7.48 -11.37
C HIS A 38 -6.30 8.22 -11.98
N GLY A 39 -6.47 9.52 -12.23
CA GLY A 39 -5.46 10.36 -12.90
C GLY A 39 -4.10 10.34 -12.20
N TYR A 40 -4.09 10.45 -10.87
CA TYR A 40 -2.86 10.47 -10.06
C TYR A 40 -2.03 9.18 -10.18
N VAL A 41 -2.64 8.04 -10.55
CA VAL A 41 -1.89 6.77 -10.72
C VAL A 41 -1.08 6.78 -12.01
N ARG A 42 -1.50 7.56 -13.03
CA ARG A 42 -0.79 7.65 -14.32
C ARG A 42 0.58 8.31 -14.21
N GLU A 43 0.81 9.05 -13.12
CA GLU A 43 2.09 9.68 -12.81
C GLU A 43 3.04 8.73 -12.06
N CYS A 44 2.55 7.57 -11.62
CA CYS A 44 3.36 6.58 -10.90
C CYS A 44 4.00 5.59 -11.88
N GLU A 45 5.32 5.40 -11.75
CA GLU A 45 6.07 4.40 -12.53
C GLU A 45 5.95 2.98 -11.95
N TYR A 46 5.82 2.88 -10.63
CA TYR A 46 5.73 1.62 -9.90
C TYR A 46 4.46 1.55 -9.05
N MET A 47 3.90 0.35 -8.93
CA MET A 47 2.78 0.06 -8.03
C MET A 47 3.22 -0.91 -6.94
N VAL A 48 2.86 -0.59 -5.69
CA VAL A 48 3.07 -1.45 -4.54
C VAL A 48 1.73 -1.72 -3.87
N ILE A 49 1.50 -2.99 -3.50
CA ILE A 49 0.24 -3.45 -2.92
C ILE A 49 0.55 -4.06 -1.54
N PHE A 50 -0.10 -3.52 -0.52
CA PHE A 50 -0.08 -4.06 0.84
C PHE A 50 -1.50 -4.46 1.25
N ASP A 51 -1.63 -5.61 1.92
CA ASP A 51 -2.86 -5.94 2.62
C ASP A 51 -3.01 -5.06 3.88
N ALA A 52 -4.24 -4.87 4.34
CA ALA A 52 -4.56 -3.88 5.39
C ALA A 52 -3.94 -4.19 6.77
N ASP A 53 -3.44 -5.41 6.95
CA ASP A 53 -2.76 -5.90 8.14
C ASP A 53 -1.22 -5.96 7.96
N PHE A 54 -0.70 -5.56 6.80
CA PHE A 54 0.73 -5.58 6.53
C PHE A 54 1.40 -4.25 6.90
N GLN A 55 2.50 -4.34 7.64
CA GLN A 55 3.33 -3.20 8.01
C GLN A 55 4.73 -3.38 7.40
N PRO A 56 5.04 -2.73 6.26
CA PRO A 56 6.36 -2.82 5.66
C PRO A 56 7.42 -2.13 6.52
N ASP A 57 8.66 -2.60 6.45
CA ASP A 57 9.80 -1.88 7.02
C ASP A 57 9.97 -0.51 6.31
N PRO A 58 10.49 0.53 6.99
CA PRO A 58 10.64 1.87 6.41
C PRO A 58 11.51 1.91 5.13
N ASP A 59 12.41 0.95 4.95
CA ASP A 59 13.33 0.83 3.80
C ASP A 59 12.78 -0.06 2.67
N PHE A 60 11.54 -0.54 2.75
CA PHE A 60 10.97 -1.52 1.82
C PHE A 60 11.11 -1.12 0.35
N LEU A 61 10.79 0.13 0.01
CA LEU A 61 10.86 0.61 -1.38
C LEU A 61 12.31 0.70 -1.87
N HIS A 62 13.22 1.18 -1.02
CA HIS A 62 14.66 1.26 -1.35
C HIS A 62 15.25 -0.11 -1.64
N ARG A 63 14.75 -1.16 -0.99
CA ARG A 63 15.20 -2.55 -1.23
C ARG A 63 14.53 -3.21 -2.44
N THR A 64 13.32 -2.81 -2.82
CA THR A 64 12.52 -3.52 -3.84
C THR A 64 12.58 -2.86 -5.22
N ILE A 65 12.50 -1.53 -5.30
CA ILE A 65 12.46 -0.80 -6.58
C ILE A 65 13.70 -1.01 -7.46
N PRO A 66 14.95 -1.08 -6.94
CA PRO A 66 16.13 -1.26 -7.79
C PRO A 66 16.10 -2.53 -8.66
N TYR A 67 15.45 -3.61 -8.21
CA TYR A 67 15.30 -4.83 -9.01
C TYR A 67 14.46 -4.59 -10.27
N LEU A 68 13.39 -3.76 -10.18
CA LEU A 68 12.56 -3.40 -11.32
C LEU A 68 13.25 -2.36 -12.20
N HIS A 69 13.87 -1.35 -11.58
CA HIS A 69 14.47 -0.23 -12.30
C HIS A 69 15.70 -0.63 -13.13
N HIS A 70 16.54 -1.53 -12.60
CA HIS A 70 17.79 -1.93 -13.28
C HIS A 70 17.62 -3.11 -14.24
N ASN A 71 16.47 -3.79 -14.21
CA ASN A 71 16.21 -4.91 -15.10
C ASN A 71 14.79 -4.81 -15.71
N PRO A 72 14.66 -4.32 -16.95
CA PRO A 72 13.36 -4.16 -17.60
C PRO A 72 12.66 -5.49 -17.93
N GLU A 73 13.32 -6.64 -17.79
CA GLU A 73 12.69 -7.96 -17.96
C GLU A 73 11.91 -8.42 -16.71
N ILE A 74 12.06 -7.74 -15.57
CA ILE A 74 11.36 -8.08 -14.33
C ILE A 74 10.04 -7.31 -14.24
N ALA A 75 8.93 -8.04 -14.20
CA ALA A 75 7.59 -7.45 -14.06
C ALA A 75 7.11 -7.32 -12.60
N LEU A 76 7.72 -8.04 -11.64
CA LEU A 76 7.25 -8.11 -10.25
C LEU A 76 8.40 -8.44 -9.28
N VAL A 77 8.39 -7.77 -8.13
CA VAL A 77 9.19 -8.14 -6.95
C VAL A 77 8.25 -8.57 -5.84
N GLN A 78 8.35 -9.85 -5.43
CA GLN A 78 7.56 -10.39 -4.32
C GLN A 78 8.41 -10.45 -3.05
N ALA A 79 8.00 -9.70 -2.03
CA ALA A 79 8.63 -9.79 -0.71
C ALA A 79 8.13 -11.02 0.07
N ARG A 80 8.99 -11.53 0.96
CA ARG A 80 8.65 -12.62 1.88
C ARG A 80 7.64 -12.16 2.92
N TRP A 81 6.63 -13.00 3.15
CA TRP A 81 5.68 -12.82 4.25
C TRP A 81 6.35 -13.13 5.60
N ARG A 82 6.24 -12.20 6.55
CA ARG A 82 6.66 -12.39 7.93
C ARG A 82 5.51 -12.04 8.85
N PHE A 83 5.18 -12.95 9.75
CA PHE A 83 4.21 -12.70 10.80
C PHE A 83 4.93 -12.05 11.97
N GLY A 84 4.48 -10.87 12.37
CA GLY A 84 4.93 -10.27 13.62
C GLY A 84 4.44 -11.14 14.78
N LYS A 85 5.32 -11.48 15.73
CA LYS A 85 4.86 -11.88 17.06
C LYS A 85 4.43 -10.61 17.77
N PHE A 86 3.30 -10.62 18.47
CA PHE A 86 2.94 -9.55 19.38
C PHE A 86 4.12 -9.32 20.33
N SER A 87 4.74 -8.14 20.23
CA SER A 87 5.75 -7.70 21.17
C SER A 87 5.13 -6.56 21.97
N PRO A 88 5.02 -6.69 23.31
CA PRO A 88 4.52 -5.61 24.15
C PRO A 88 5.40 -4.36 24.09
N LYS A 89 6.57 -4.41 23.42
CA LYS A 89 7.46 -3.27 23.20
C LYS A 89 7.29 -2.59 21.83
N ASN A 90 6.30 -2.96 21.02
CA ASN A 90 5.99 -2.24 19.78
C ASN A 90 4.97 -1.12 20.06
N PRO A 91 5.39 0.15 20.16
CA PRO A 91 4.48 1.25 20.47
C PRO A 91 3.37 1.46 19.42
N LEU A 92 3.52 0.88 18.21
CA LEU A 92 2.52 0.95 17.15
C LEU A 92 1.39 -0.09 17.28
N LEU A 93 1.49 -1.03 18.23
CA LEU A 93 0.47 -2.06 18.51
C LEU A 93 -0.21 -1.90 19.87
N GLN A 94 0.20 -0.93 20.69
CA GLN A 94 -0.40 -0.69 22.01
C GLN A 94 -1.69 0.13 21.96
N ASN A 95 -2.06 0.71 20.81
CA ASN A 95 -3.26 1.52 20.62
C ASN A 95 -4.16 0.96 19.51
N LYS A 96 -4.53 -0.32 19.59
CA LYS A 96 -5.68 -0.88 18.89
C LYS A 96 -6.71 -1.35 19.89
#